data_AF-A0A960PC01-F1
#
_entry.id   AF-A0A960PC01-F1
#
_cell.length_a   1.000
_cell.length_b   1.000
_cell.length_c   1.000
_cell.angle_alpha   90.00
_cell.angle_beta   90.00
_cell.angle_gamma   90.00
#
_symmetry.space_group_name_H-M   'P 1'
#
loop_
_entity.id
_entity.type
_entity.pdbx_description
1 polymer ?
#
loop_
_entity_poly.entity_id
_entity_poly.type
_entity_poly.pdbx_seq_one_letter_code
_entity_poly.pdbx_strand_id
1 'polypeptide(L)'
;MQRRTFFRAAAAGAASMAACTAAPEPKPDKNALAVKITGVELFRIDVNSRGPWLIVRLQTDAGVTGIGDASHSGKGEPAYAKVEEYAEFLKGRSVFELEAFRAHAHAQYPEGKRAVSCALSGLEQACYDIQGKLLGVPCWALFGGKLRDEVRNYANINRAT
;
A
#
# COMPACT_ATOMS: atom_id res chain seq x y z
N MET A 1 21.72 -41.86 -9.04
CA MET A 1 21.80 -40.43 -9.42
C MET A 1 21.94 -39.61 -8.14
N GLN A 2 23.15 -39.12 -7.85
CA GLN A 2 23.53 -38.58 -6.54
C GLN A 2 23.10 -37.11 -6.35
N ARG A 3 22.31 -36.83 -5.31
CA ARG A 3 21.77 -35.50 -4.95
C ARG A 3 22.81 -34.44 -4.57
N ARG A 4 24.10 -34.80 -4.51
CA ARG A 4 25.18 -33.96 -3.97
C ARG A 4 25.87 -33.07 -5.02
N THR A 5 25.69 -33.33 -6.31
CA THR A 5 26.33 -32.55 -7.38
C THR A 5 25.53 -31.32 -7.83
N PHE A 6 24.25 -31.22 -7.49
CA PHE A 6 23.39 -30.12 -7.97
C PHE A 6 23.75 -28.76 -7.34
N PHE A 7 24.19 -28.74 -6.07
CA PHE A 7 24.50 -27.48 -5.37
C PHE A 7 25.84 -26.84 -5.78
N ARG A 8 26.70 -27.52 -6.54
CA ARG A 8 28.00 -26.96 -6.98
C ARG A 8 27.95 -26.25 -8.33
N ALA A 9 26.88 -26.39 -9.10
CA ALA A 9 26.75 -25.74 -10.41
C ALA A 9 26.07 -24.36 -10.38
N ALA A 10 25.46 -23.95 -9.26
CA ALA A 10 24.75 -22.68 -9.14
C ALA A 10 25.65 -21.48 -8.76
N ALA A 11 26.97 -21.66 -8.67
CA ALA A 11 27.91 -20.61 -8.28
C ALA A 11 28.53 -19.84 -9.48
N ALA A 12 28.09 -20.09 -10.72
CA ALA A 12 28.67 -19.50 -11.93
C ALA A 12 27.66 -18.68 -12.76
N GLY A 13 26.73 -18.00 -12.09
CA GLY A 13 25.74 -17.12 -12.73
C GLY A 13 25.70 -15.75 -12.05
N ALA A 14 26.81 -15.02 -12.06
CA ALA A 14 26.82 -13.60 -11.72
C ALA A 14 26.13 -12.81 -12.85
N ALA A 15 24.80 -12.79 -12.83
CA ALA A 15 24.01 -11.87 -13.63
C ALA A 15 23.60 -10.69 -12.74
N SER A 16 24.14 -9.52 -13.09
CA SER A 16 23.87 -8.19 -12.55
C SER A 16 22.48 -8.07 -11.92
N MET A 17 22.44 -8.07 -10.58
CA MET A 17 21.38 -7.40 -9.85
C MET A 17 21.54 -5.92 -10.18
N ALA A 18 20.84 -5.45 -11.22
CA ALA A 18 20.62 -4.03 -11.41
C ALA A 18 20.05 -3.53 -10.08
N ALA A 19 20.87 -2.79 -9.34
CA ALA A 19 20.46 -2.15 -8.12
C ALA A 19 19.23 -1.33 -8.49
N CYS A 20 18.06 -1.78 -8.01
CA CYS A 20 16.91 -0.92 -7.88
C CYS A 20 17.40 0.15 -6.92
N THR A 21 17.94 1.25 -7.47
CA THR A 21 18.44 2.37 -6.69
C THR A 21 17.26 2.81 -5.87
N ALA A 22 17.32 2.55 -4.57
CA ALA A 22 16.33 3.04 -3.63
C ALA A 22 16.13 4.53 -3.95
N ALA A 23 14.88 4.91 -4.20
CA ALA A 23 14.53 6.32 -4.30
C ALA A 23 15.16 7.02 -3.10
N PRO A 24 15.81 8.18 -3.29
CA PRO A 24 16.56 8.85 -2.24
C PRO A 24 15.70 8.93 -0.97
N GLU A 25 16.23 8.43 0.16
CA GLU A 25 15.50 8.45 1.43
C GLU A 25 15.08 9.89 1.72
N PRO A 26 13.78 10.17 1.88
CA PRO A 26 13.35 11.55 2.02
C PRO A 26 13.80 12.04 3.39
N LYS A 27 14.51 13.17 3.41
CA LYS A 27 14.92 13.81 4.65
C LYS A 27 13.67 14.40 5.31
N PRO A 28 13.49 14.26 6.64
CA PRO A 28 12.34 14.80 7.34
C PRO A 28 12.23 16.32 7.10
N ASP A 29 11.16 16.73 6.43
CA ASP A 29 10.84 18.13 6.14
C ASP A 29 9.78 18.64 7.12
N LYS A 30 10.03 19.83 7.71
CA LYS A 30 9.05 20.50 8.58
C LYS A 30 7.78 20.91 7.82
N ASN A 31 7.86 21.04 6.49
CA ASN A 31 6.72 21.30 5.63
C ASN A 31 5.95 20.02 5.24
N ALA A 32 6.35 18.83 5.71
CA ALA A 32 5.67 17.57 5.40
C ALA A 32 4.17 17.61 5.73
N LEU A 33 3.78 18.29 6.81
CA LEU A 33 2.38 18.42 7.22
C LEU A 33 1.51 19.21 6.22
N ALA A 34 2.12 20.04 5.38
CA ALA A 34 1.43 20.84 4.37
C ALA A 34 1.28 20.13 3.02
N VAL A 35 1.86 18.94 2.84
CA VAL A 35 1.85 18.19 1.58
C VAL A 35 0.45 17.72 1.24
N LYS A 36 -0.03 18.06 0.04
CA LYS A 36 -1.41 17.83 -0.39
C LYS A 36 -1.52 16.73 -1.42
N ILE A 37 -2.64 16.02 -1.38
CA ILE A 37 -2.99 15.00 -2.37
C ILE A 37 -3.45 15.70 -3.66
N THR A 38 -2.86 15.34 -4.79
CA THR A 38 -3.17 15.93 -6.11
C THR A 38 -4.03 15.02 -6.97
N GLY A 39 -3.93 13.70 -6.77
CA GLY A 39 -4.67 12.72 -7.55
C GLY A 39 -4.48 11.29 -7.07
N VAL A 40 -5.21 10.40 -7.73
CA VAL A 40 -5.15 8.95 -7.52
C VAL A 40 -5.00 8.24 -8.86
N GLU A 41 -4.16 7.21 -8.88
CA GLU A 41 -4.12 6.23 -9.95
C GLU A 41 -4.59 4.89 -9.38
N LEU A 42 -5.41 4.18 -10.14
CA LEU A 42 -6.00 2.92 -9.71
C LEU A 42 -5.61 1.80 -10.68
N PHE A 43 -4.94 0.78 -10.14
CA PHE A 43 -4.45 -0.36 -10.90
C PHE A 43 -5.32 -1.58 -10.61
N ARG A 44 -6.08 -2.01 -11.62
CA ARG A 44 -6.79 -3.30 -11.60
C ARG A 44 -5.89 -4.38 -12.18
N ILE A 45 -5.62 -5.41 -11.40
CA ILE A 45 -4.77 -6.53 -11.80
C ILE A 45 -5.58 -7.82 -11.65
N ASP A 46 -5.97 -8.44 -12.76
CA ASP A 46 -6.71 -9.70 -12.72
C ASP A 46 -5.74 -10.86 -12.41
N VAL A 47 -5.80 -11.40 -11.17
CA VAL A 47 -4.84 -12.41 -10.69
C VAL A 47 -5.40 -13.83 -10.76
N ASN A 48 -6.67 -14.02 -10.41
CA ASN A 48 -7.34 -15.32 -10.46
C ASN A 48 -8.88 -15.15 -10.51
N SER A 49 -9.59 -16.27 -10.56
CA SER A 49 -11.06 -16.32 -10.63
C SER A 49 -11.80 -15.80 -9.38
N ARG A 50 -11.09 -15.52 -8.27
CA ARG A 50 -11.68 -15.01 -7.02
C ARG A 50 -11.80 -13.49 -6.98
N GLY A 51 -11.18 -12.80 -7.93
CA GLY A 51 -11.27 -11.34 -8.07
C GLY A 51 -9.93 -10.69 -8.41
N PRO A 52 -9.97 -9.44 -8.89
CA PRO A 52 -8.78 -8.66 -9.15
C PRO A 52 -8.12 -8.16 -7.87
N TRP A 53 -6.82 -7.86 -7.95
CA TRP A 53 -6.20 -6.92 -7.02
C TRP A 53 -6.50 -5.49 -7.46
N LEU A 54 -6.79 -4.63 -6.49
CA LEU A 54 -7.03 -3.21 -6.69
C LEU A 54 -5.99 -2.42 -5.92
N ILE A 55 -4.93 -2.01 -6.61
CA ILE A 55 -3.84 -1.25 -6.01
C ILE A 55 -4.07 0.24 -6.28
N VAL A 56 -4.04 1.03 -5.22
CA VAL A 56 -4.18 2.48 -5.26
C VAL A 56 -2.79 3.11 -5.22
N ARG A 57 -2.58 4.16 -6.02
CA ARG A 57 -1.42 5.03 -5.89
C ARG A 57 -1.87 6.48 -5.73
N LEU A 58 -1.56 7.07 -4.58
CA LEU A 58 -1.80 8.49 -4.34
C LEU A 58 -0.61 9.33 -4.81
N GLN A 59 -0.92 10.47 -5.40
CA GLN A 59 0.04 11.47 -5.85
C GLN A 59 -0.07 12.72 -4.98
N THR A 60 1.05 13.40 -4.78
CA THR A 60 1.11 14.64 -3.98
C THR A 60 1.79 15.77 -4.72
N ASP A 61 1.57 17.00 -4.23
CA ASP A 61 2.23 18.21 -4.74
C ASP A 61 3.74 18.26 -4.44
N ALA A 62 4.21 17.49 -3.48
CA ALA A 62 5.63 17.31 -3.17
C ALA A 62 6.33 16.27 -4.08
N GLY A 63 5.61 15.65 -5.03
CA GLY A 63 6.16 14.61 -5.90
C GLY A 63 6.39 13.26 -5.20
N VAL A 64 5.95 13.11 -3.96
CA VAL A 64 5.97 11.83 -3.22
C VAL A 64 4.70 11.05 -3.54
N THR A 65 4.84 9.74 -3.76
CA THR A 65 3.70 8.85 -4.02
C THR A 65 3.57 7.77 -2.96
N GLY A 66 2.33 7.36 -2.71
CA GLY A 66 1.96 6.31 -1.75
C GLY A 66 1.23 5.18 -2.41
N ILE A 67 1.46 3.96 -1.96
CA ILE A 67 0.73 2.77 -2.42
C ILE A 67 -0.17 2.20 -1.33
N GLY A 68 -1.31 1.66 -1.73
CA GLY A 68 -2.20 0.94 -0.83
C GLY A 68 -3.05 -0.09 -1.55
N ASP A 69 -3.64 -1.00 -0.78
CA ASP A 69 -4.43 -2.12 -1.31
C ASP A 69 -5.92 -1.97 -0.94
N ALA A 70 -6.76 -1.84 -1.96
CA ALA A 70 -8.22 -1.79 -1.86
C ALA A 70 -8.89 -3.09 -2.38
N SER A 71 -8.13 -4.18 -2.50
CA SER A 71 -8.61 -5.46 -3.02
C SER A 71 -9.74 -6.03 -2.16
N HIS A 72 -10.75 -6.57 -2.85
CA HIS A 72 -11.91 -7.20 -2.25
C HIS A 72 -12.25 -8.48 -3.01
N SER A 73 -12.56 -9.57 -2.30
CA SER A 73 -12.99 -10.82 -2.96
C SER A 73 -14.31 -10.62 -3.68
N GLY A 74 -14.36 -10.88 -4.98
CA GLY A 74 -15.51 -10.58 -5.82
C GLY A 74 -15.10 -9.80 -7.07
N LYS A 75 -16.06 -9.14 -7.73
CA LYS A 75 -15.81 -8.51 -9.02
C LYS A 75 -15.03 -7.18 -8.95
N GLY A 76 -14.96 -6.55 -7.77
CA GLY A 76 -14.11 -5.38 -7.50
C GLY A 76 -14.69 -4.02 -7.91
N GLU A 77 -15.70 -3.96 -8.78
CA GLU A 77 -16.27 -2.69 -9.28
C GLU A 77 -16.84 -1.78 -8.16
N PRO A 78 -17.53 -2.30 -7.12
CA PRO A 78 -18.03 -1.45 -6.04
C PRO A 78 -16.93 -0.77 -5.23
N ALA A 79 -15.74 -1.38 -5.14
CA ALA A 79 -14.60 -0.79 -4.46
C ALA A 79 -13.93 0.27 -5.34
N TYR A 80 -13.84 0.04 -6.65
CA TYR A 80 -13.27 0.99 -7.61
C TYR A 80 -13.98 2.34 -7.58
N ALA A 81 -15.32 2.33 -7.74
CA ALA A 81 -16.12 3.54 -7.70
C ALA A 81 -16.00 4.28 -6.36
N LYS A 82 -15.83 3.55 -5.25
CA LYS A 82 -15.69 4.15 -3.93
C LYS A 82 -14.31 4.78 -3.71
N VAL A 83 -13.25 4.19 -4.27
CA VAL A 83 -11.92 4.79 -4.25
C VAL A 83 -11.93 6.13 -4.99
N GLU A 84 -12.56 6.21 -6.17
CA GLU A 84 -12.67 7.46 -6.92
C GLU A 84 -13.42 8.54 -6.14
N GLU A 85 -14.57 8.19 -5.54
CA GLU A 85 -15.35 9.11 -4.70
C GLU A 85 -14.54 9.65 -3.50
N TYR A 86 -13.83 8.77 -2.80
CA TYR A 86 -12.99 9.16 -1.67
C TYR A 86 -11.73 9.91 -2.08
N ALA A 87 -11.17 9.62 -3.25
CA ALA A 87 -10.04 10.38 -3.78
C ALA A 87 -10.42 11.83 -4.10
N GLU A 88 -11.64 12.08 -4.60
CA GLU A 88 -12.14 13.45 -4.79
C GLU A 88 -12.27 14.20 -3.46
N PHE A 89 -12.70 13.53 -2.39
CA PHE A 89 -12.72 14.15 -1.05
C PHE A 89 -11.31 14.49 -0.53
N LEU A 90 -10.34 13.61 -0.80
CA LEU A 90 -8.95 13.74 -0.37
C LEU A 90 -8.16 14.79 -1.17
N LYS A 91 -8.57 15.07 -2.41
CA LYS A 91 -7.89 16.01 -3.29
C LYS A 91 -7.77 17.40 -2.66
N GLY A 92 -6.56 17.95 -2.66
CA GLY A 92 -6.23 19.24 -2.06
C GLY A 92 -6.08 19.23 -0.53
N ARG A 93 -6.32 18.10 0.14
CA ARG A 93 -6.13 17.95 1.58
C ARG A 93 -4.74 17.41 1.92
N SER A 94 -4.31 17.67 3.15
CA SER A 94 -3.06 17.10 3.64
C SER A 94 -3.17 15.58 3.80
N VAL A 95 -2.09 14.88 3.48
CA VAL A 95 -1.96 13.43 3.75
C VAL A 95 -2.03 13.09 5.25
N PHE A 96 -1.89 14.08 6.13
CA PHE A 96 -1.98 13.94 7.58
C PHE A 96 -3.40 14.11 8.14
N GLU A 97 -4.38 14.52 7.33
CA GLU A 97 -5.79 14.71 7.74
C GLU A 97 -6.58 13.37 7.78
N LEU A 98 -5.97 12.29 8.25
CA LEU A 98 -6.56 10.94 8.25
C LEU A 98 -7.82 10.84 9.12
N GLU A 99 -7.86 11.48 10.28
CA GLU A 99 -9.05 11.44 11.15
C GLU A 99 -10.26 12.13 10.52
N ALA A 100 -10.05 13.23 9.80
CA ALA A 100 -11.13 13.89 9.07
C ALA A 100 -11.65 12.99 7.94
N PHE A 101 -10.75 12.27 7.26
CA PHE A 101 -11.13 11.29 6.25
C PHE A 101 -11.90 10.10 6.84
N ARG A 102 -11.45 9.52 7.97
CA ARG A 102 -12.18 8.48 8.71
C ARG A 102 -13.57 8.94 9.10
N ALA A 103 -13.68 10.12 9.73
CA ALA A 103 -14.96 10.68 10.16
C ALA A 103 -15.91 10.87 8.96
N HIS A 104 -15.40 11.38 7.84
CA HIS A 104 -16.18 11.53 6.61
C HIS A 104 -16.69 10.18 6.08
N ALA A 105 -15.81 9.17 5.99
CA ALA A 105 -16.18 7.84 5.51
C ALA A 105 -17.22 7.16 6.42
N HIS A 106 -17.03 7.25 7.75
CA HIS A 106 -17.96 6.67 8.73
C HIS A 106 -19.32 7.37 8.76
N ALA A 107 -19.38 8.69 8.54
CA ALA A 107 -20.63 9.41 8.46
C ALA A 107 -21.49 8.99 7.26
N GLN A 108 -20.86 8.60 6.15
CA GLN A 108 -21.58 8.14 4.96
C GLN A 108 -22.02 6.67 5.04
N TYR A 109 -21.25 5.82 5.73
CA TYR A 109 -21.49 4.37 5.78
C TYR A 109 -21.28 3.81 7.21
N PRO A 110 -22.18 4.14 8.15
CA PRO A 110 -22.02 3.75 9.54
C PRO A 110 -22.05 2.23 9.75
N GLU A 111 -22.82 1.49 8.93
CA GLU A 111 -22.88 0.03 8.98
C GLU A 111 -21.66 -0.70 8.38
N GLY A 112 -20.71 0.00 7.76
CA GLY A 112 -19.44 -0.59 7.28
C GLY A 112 -19.63 -1.66 6.19
N LYS A 113 -19.92 -1.24 4.95
CA LYS A 113 -19.97 -2.16 3.81
C LYS A 113 -18.56 -2.56 3.38
N ARG A 114 -18.34 -3.84 3.10
CA ARG A 114 -17.00 -4.38 2.79
C ARG A 114 -16.25 -3.64 1.68
N ALA A 115 -16.92 -3.31 0.57
CA ALA A 115 -16.30 -2.54 -0.51
C ALA A 115 -15.87 -1.13 -0.07
N VAL A 116 -16.66 -0.50 0.81
CA VAL A 116 -16.36 0.82 1.37
C VAL A 116 -15.16 0.74 2.30
N SER A 117 -15.12 -0.26 3.18
CA SER A 117 -14.00 -0.46 4.10
C SER A 117 -12.70 -0.77 3.36
N CYS A 118 -12.75 -1.55 2.27
CA CYS A 118 -11.58 -1.80 1.43
C CYS A 118 -11.06 -0.52 0.75
N ALA A 119 -11.96 0.29 0.19
CA ALA A 119 -11.58 1.56 -0.44
C ALA A 119 -10.96 2.55 0.57
N LEU A 120 -11.58 2.70 1.74
CA LEU A 120 -11.04 3.49 2.85
C LEU A 120 -9.65 2.99 3.24
N SER A 121 -9.51 1.69 3.52
CA SER A 121 -8.23 1.09 3.94
C SER A 121 -7.11 1.28 2.91
N GLY A 122 -7.39 1.08 1.63
CA GLY A 122 -6.39 1.26 0.56
C GLY A 122 -5.89 2.70 0.48
N LEU A 123 -6.77 3.69 0.63
CA LEU A 123 -6.37 5.10 0.66
C LEU A 123 -5.59 5.47 1.92
N GLU A 124 -5.99 4.95 3.08
CA GLU A 124 -5.25 5.19 4.33
C GLU A 124 -3.84 4.58 4.31
N GLN A 125 -3.70 3.36 3.78
CA GLN A 125 -2.39 2.73 3.58
C GLN A 125 -1.49 3.60 2.71
N ALA A 126 -2.01 4.13 1.60
CA ALA A 126 -1.28 5.03 0.71
C ALA A 126 -0.87 6.34 1.41
N CYS A 127 -1.74 6.92 2.24
CA CYS A 127 -1.39 8.07 3.07
C CYS A 127 -0.27 7.74 4.08
N TYR A 128 -0.35 6.62 4.79
CA TYR A 128 0.71 6.22 5.73
C TYR A 128 2.05 5.93 5.03
N ASP A 129 2.03 5.34 3.84
CA ASP A 129 3.23 5.16 3.01
C ASP A 129 3.84 6.53 2.64
N ILE A 130 3.03 7.51 2.23
CA ILE A 130 3.51 8.88 1.97
C ILE A 130 4.05 9.53 3.24
N GLN A 131 3.36 9.43 4.38
CA GLN A 131 3.81 10.02 5.64
C GLN A 131 5.16 9.44 6.08
N GLY A 132 5.33 8.12 6.00
CA GLY A 132 6.60 7.45 6.32
C GLY A 132 7.72 7.93 5.41
N LYS A 133 7.45 8.00 4.09
CA LYS A 133 8.37 8.58 3.11
C LYS A 133 8.73 10.01 3.47
N LEU A 134 7.76 10.93 3.58
CA LEU A 134 8.00 12.36 3.89
C LEU A 134 8.82 12.58 5.17
N LEU A 135 8.63 11.73 6.17
CA LEU A 135 9.31 11.82 7.46
C LEU A 135 10.64 11.05 7.50
N GLY A 136 10.98 10.28 6.47
CA GLY A 136 12.18 9.45 6.45
C GLY A 136 12.15 8.34 7.50
N VAL A 137 10.95 7.84 7.86
CA VAL A 137 10.78 6.79 8.87
C VAL A 137 9.98 5.61 8.33
N PRO A 138 10.25 4.38 8.79
CA PRO A 138 9.41 3.24 8.45
C PRO A 138 8.01 3.38 9.06
N CYS A 139 6.98 2.84 8.40
CA CYS A 139 5.58 3.01 8.82
C CYS A 139 5.31 2.58 10.26
N TRP A 140 5.99 1.55 10.78
CA TRP A 140 5.84 1.12 12.19
C TRP A 140 6.22 2.21 13.20
N ALA A 141 7.09 3.16 12.82
CA ALA A 141 7.48 4.27 13.69
C ALA A 141 6.32 5.27 13.87
N LEU A 142 5.44 5.40 12.89
CA LEU A 142 4.22 6.22 12.98
C LEU A 142 3.22 5.67 14.01
N PHE A 143 3.32 4.37 14.35
CA PHE A 143 2.44 3.68 15.29
C PHE A 143 3.05 3.53 16.70
N GLY A 144 4.12 4.25 17.01
CA GLY A 144 4.71 4.27 18.36
C GLY A 144 5.92 3.35 18.57
N GLY A 145 6.47 2.75 17.52
CA GLY A 145 7.73 2.01 17.58
C GLY A 145 7.58 0.48 17.52
N LYS A 146 8.69 -0.21 17.26
CA LYS A 146 8.73 -1.68 17.15
C LYS A 146 8.72 -2.35 18.53
N LEU A 147 7.95 -3.44 18.66
CA LEU A 147 7.98 -4.34 19.83
C LEU A 147 8.81 -5.61 19.59
N ARG A 148 9.21 -5.86 18.34
CA ARG A 148 9.98 -7.04 17.91
C ARG A 148 10.72 -6.73 16.61
N ASP A 149 11.82 -7.43 16.37
CA ASP A 149 12.61 -7.26 15.14
C ASP A 149 12.06 -8.06 13.96
N GLU A 150 11.38 -9.18 14.23
CA GLU A 150 10.83 -10.08 13.21
C GLU A 150 9.40 -10.52 13.57
N VAL A 151 8.59 -10.78 12.55
CA VAL A 151 7.22 -11.30 12.68
C VAL A 151 7.20 -12.74 12.17
N ARG A 152 6.79 -13.68 13.02
CA ARG A 152 6.66 -15.09 12.62
C ARG A 152 5.43 -15.28 11.74
N ASN A 153 5.65 -15.77 10.53
CA ASN A 153 4.57 -16.13 9.59
C ASN A 153 4.17 -17.61 9.71
N TYR A 154 2.95 -17.93 9.30
CA TYR A 154 2.50 -19.32 9.10
C TYR A 154 2.18 -19.54 7.62
N ALA A 155 2.41 -20.76 7.13
CA ALA A 155 2.07 -21.15 5.77
C ALA A 155 0.82 -22.02 5.80
N ASN A 156 -0.18 -21.67 4.98
CA ASN A 156 -1.27 -22.58 4.69
C ASN A 156 -0.86 -23.49 3.53
N ILE A 157 -0.60 -24.76 3.83
CA ILE A 157 -0.36 -25.78 2.81
C ILE A 157 -1.73 -26.25 2.32
N ASN A 158 -2.29 -25.54 1.34
CA ASN A 158 -3.37 -26.10 0.53
C ASN A 158 -2.76 -27.26 -0.27
N ARG A 159 -3.04 -28.51 0.09
CA ARG A 159 -2.85 -29.64 -0.84
C ARG A 159 -3.79 -29.39 -2.01
N ALA A 160 -3.26 -28.90 -3.12
CA ALA A 160 -3.94 -29.02 -4.41
C ALA A 160 -3.92 -30.51 -4.79
N THR A 161 -5.07 -31.17 -4.66
CA THR A 161 -5.41 -32.36 -5.46
C THR A 161 -6.06 -31.90 -6.76
#